data_AF-A0A9E6R156-F1
#
_entry.id   AF-A0A9E6R156-F1
#
_cell.length_a   1.000
_cell.length_b   1.000
_cell.length_c   1.000
_cell.angle_alpha   90.00
_cell.angle_beta   90.00
_cell.angle_gamma   90.00
#
_symmetry.space_group_name_H-M   'P 1'
#
loop_
_entity.id
_entity.type
_entity.pdbx_description
1 polymer ?
#
loop_
_entity_poly.entity_id
_entity_poly.type
_entity_poly.pdbx_seq_one_letter_code
_entity_poly.pdbx_strand_id
1 'polypeptide(L)'
;MAMSSILIGLAVLGYGVTVGVSLLALRKGASGGRPRMDNLHWLACAIFFSSLVVIRAFDLEERVRATLRSFAQDENLYADRFAWQAPLAAIAALLGIILVWLAVRSFPGKGSPPRLAVWISRQAVLLFIPLFAMRIISLHAVDSLLYSGPVRLNWLLEAGLTLTALLAAAMYVRGLGKPRFRDRE
;
A
#
# COMPACT_ATOMS: atom_id res chain seq x y z
N MET A 1 11.37 20.87 10.78
CA MET A 1 9.90 21.01 10.67
C MET A 1 9.40 21.20 9.24
N ALA A 2 9.99 22.05 8.39
CA ALA A 2 9.47 22.25 7.02
C ALA A 2 9.53 21.00 6.12
N MET A 3 10.62 20.21 6.20
CA MET A 3 10.82 19.04 5.36
C MET A 3 9.82 17.91 5.62
N SER A 4 9.37 17.73 6.86
CA SER A 4 8.34 16.73 7.20
C SER A 4 6.97 17.10 6.65
N SER A 5 6.60 18.39 6.68
CA SER A 5 5.32 18.86 6.16
C SER A 5 5.21 18.69 4.64
N ILE A 6 6.31 18.94 3.92
CA ILE A 6 6.38 18.74 2.46
C ILE A 6 6.17 17.27 2.11
N LEU A 7 6.85 16.35 2.81
CA LEU A 7 6.72 14.91 2.55
C LEU A 7 5.31 14.38 2.85
N ILE A 8 4.68 14.87 3.92
CA ILE A 8 3.28 14.55 4.24
C ILE A 8 2.35 15.06 3.13
N GLY A 9 2.54 16.31 2.68
CA GLY A 9 1.76 16.88 1.58
C GLY A 9 1.88 16.08 0.29
N LEU A 10 3.10 15.66 -0.07
CA LEU A 10 3.34 14.81 -1.25
C LEU A 10 2.68 13.44 -1.13
N ALA A 11 2.73 12.80 0.04
CA ALA A 11 2.06 11.53 0.27
C ALA A 11 0.53 11.66 0.14
N VAL A 12 -0.06 12.68 0.78
CA VAL A 12 -1.50 12.96 0.69
C VAL A 12 -1.92 13.22 -0.75
N LEU A 13 -1.15 14.00 -1.51
CA LEU A 13 -1.41 14.23 -2.93
C LEU A 13 -1.32 12.92 -3.74
N GLY A 14 -0.27 12.13 -3.54
CA GLY A 14 -0.09 10.84 -4.22
C GLY A 14 -1.26 9.88 -3.95
N TYR A 15 -1.70 9.77 -2.71
CA TYR A 15 -2.88 9.00 -2.35
C TYR A 15 -4.16 9.56 -2.97
N GLY A 16 -4.38 10.88 -2.90
CA GLY A 16 -5.56 11.54 -3.48
C GLY A 16 -5.67 11.33 -4.99
N VAL A 17 -4.55 11.44 -5.72
CA VAL A 17 -4.50 11.13 -7.16
C VAL A 17 -4.83 9.66 -7.40
N THR A 18 -4.28 8.75 -6.59
CA THR A 18 -4.56 7.31 -6.69
C THR A 18 -6.05 6.99 -6.45
N VAL A 19 -6.70 7.67 -5.50
CA VAL A 19 -8.14 7.59 -5.27
C VAL A 19 -8.90 8.05 -6.53
N GLY A 20 -8.57 9.21 -7.08
CA GLY A 20 -9.23 9.76 -8.26
C GLY A 20 -9.15 8.82 -9.48
N VAL A 21 -7.97 8.26 -9.75
CA VAL A 21 -7.78 7.31 -10.86
C VAL A 21 -8.48 5.98 -10.59
N SER A 22 -8.52 5.50 -9.34
CA SER A 22 -9.26 4.28 -8.97
C SER A 22 -10.77 4.46 -9.16
N LEU A 23 -11.33 5.62 -8.80
CA LEU A 23 -12.74 5.94 -9.03
C LEU A 23 -13.05 6.06 -10.53
N LEU A 24 -12.12 6.60 -11.33
CA LEU A 24 -12.25 6.62 -12.79
C LEU A 24 -12.24 5.21 -13.39
N ALA A 25 -11.37 4.33 -12.88
CA ALA A 25 -11.33 2.91 -13.25
C ALA A 25 -12.66 2.20 -12.95
N LEU A 26 -13.21 2.43 -11.75
CA LEU A 26 -14.53 1.95 -11.34
C LEU A 26 -15.63 2.43 -12.29
N ARG A 27 -15.72 3.73 -12.55
CA ARG A 27 -16.75 4.32 -13.43
C ARG A 27 -16.69 3.73 -14.84
N LYS A 28 -15.50 3.67 -15.44
CA LYS A 28 -15.31 3.11 -16.78
C LYS A 28 -15.53 1.59 -16.84
N GLY A 29 -15.15 0.86 -15.79
CA GLY A 29 -15.42 -0.57 -15.68
C GLY A 29 -16.92 -0.88 -15.61
N ALA A 30 -17.66 -0.09 -14.83
CA ALA A 30 -19.11 -0.19 -14.71
C ALA A 30 -19.84 0.12 -16.02
N SER A 31 -19.45 1.17 -16.74
CA SER A 31 -20.05 1.52 -18.04
C SER A 31 -19.68 0.54 -19.16
N GLY A 32 -18.50 -0.09 -19.07
CA GLY A 32 -17.96 -0.99 -20.09
C GLY A 32 -18.34 -2.47 -19.92
N GLY A 33 -19.26 -2.80 -19.00
CA GLY A 33 -19.72 -4.19 -18.78
C GLY A 33 -18.64 -5.13 -18.23
N ARG A 34 -17.65 -4.62 -17.49
CA ARG A 34 -16.59 -5.44 -16.89
C ARG A 34 -17.12 -6.26 -15.70
N PRO A 35 -16.43 -7.36 -15.33
CA PRO A 35 -16.84 -8.19 -14.21
C PRO A 35 -17.04 -7.37 -12.93
N ARG A 36 -18.09 -7.68 -12.15
CA ARG A 36 -18.38 -6.98 -10.88
C ARG A 36 -17.21 -7.00 -9.91
N MET A 37 -16.38 -8.06 -9.95
CA MET A 37 -15.18 -8.19 -9.12
C MET A 37 -14.12 -7.12 -9.40
N ASP A 38 -13.94 -6.72 -10.66
CA ASP A 38 -13.01 -5.63 -11.01
C ASP A 38 -13.49 -4.31 -10.41
N ASN A 39 -14.78 -4.03 -10.52
CA ASN A 39 -15.39 -2.81 -9.97
C ASN A 39 -15.26 -2.77 -8.45
N LEU A 40 -15.56 -3.88 -7.76
CA LEU A 40 -15.40 -3.97 -6.31
C LEU A 40 -13.93 -3.79 -5.89
N HIS A 41 -12.98 -4.33 -6.65
CA HIS A 41 -11.55 -4.13 -6.40
C HIS A 41 -11.16 -2.66 -6.48
N TRP A 42 -11.56 -1.94 -7.52
CA TRP A 42 -11.24 -0.51 -7.66
C TRP A 42 -11.93 0.35 -6.59
N LEU A 43 -13.15 -0.02 -6.18
CA LEU A 43 -13.82 0.60 -5.03
C LEU A 43 -13.03 0.37 -3.74
N ALA A 44 -12.59 -0.86 -3.48
CA ALA A 44 -11.77 -1.19 -2.32
C ALA A 44 -10.44 -0.42 -2.32
N CYS A 45 -9.77 -0.28 -3.47
CA CYS A 45 -8.59 0.56 -3.62
C CYS A 45 -8.89 2.03 -3.28
N ALA A 46 -9.99 2.58 -3.79
CA ALA A 46 -10.37 3.97 -3.51
C ALA A 46 -10.62 4.19 -2.01
N ILE A 47 -11.33 3.27 -1.34
CA ILE A 47 -11.56 3.32 0.11
C ILE A 47 -10.23 3.20 0.86
N PHE A 48 -9.39 2.24 0.50
CA PHE A 48 -8.09 2.03 1.11
C PHE A 48 -7.20 3.28 1.04
N PHE A 49 -6.96 3.82 -0.16
CA PHE A 49 -6.14 5.03 -0.29
C PHE A 49 -6.78 6.28 0.33
N SER A 50 -8.11 6.37 0.35
CA SER A 50 -8.80 7.44 1.10
C SER A 50 -8.55 7.33 2.60
N SER A 51 -8.53 6.11 3.14
CA SER A 51 -8.16 5.90 4.55
C SER A 51 -6.71 6.31 4.82
N LEU A 52 -5.79 6.07 3.89
CA LEU A 52 -4.39 6.52 4.01
C LEU A 52 -4.27 8.05 4.00
N VAL A 53 -5.07 8.75 3.17
CA VAL A 53 -5.16 10.22 3.21
C VAL A 53 -5.54 10.70 4.60
N VAL A 54 -6.59 10.12 5.19
CA VAL A 54 -7.05 10.50 6.54
C VAL A 54 -5.97 10.19 7.58
N ILE A 55 -5.41 8.97 7.57
CA ILE A 55 -4.35 8.58 8.51
C ILE A 55 -3.16 9.55 8.44
N ARG A 56 -2.75 9.96 7.23
CA ARG A 56 -1.61 10.85 7.04
C ARG A 56 -1.94 12.30 7.40
N ALA A 57 -3.12 12.80 7.04
CA ALA A 57 -3.52 14.19 7.29
C ALA A 57 -3.70 14.50 8.78
N PHE A 58 -4.17 13.52 9.57
CA PHE A 58 -4.39 13.68 11.01
C PHE A 58 -3.25 13.12 11.88
N ASP A 59 -2.18 12.64 11.24
CA ASP A 59 -1.03 12.00 11.88
C ASP A 59 -1.44 10.87 12.85
N LEU A 60 -2.47 10.10 12.47
CA LEU A 60 -3.05 9.05 13.32
C LEU A 60 -2.01 7.97 13.66
N GLU A 61 -1.10 7.69 12.73
CA GLU A 61 -0.02 6.73 12.97
C GLU A 61 0.87 7.14 14.13
N GLU A 62 1.27 8.42 14.21
CA GLU A 62 2.13 8.90 15.30
C GLU A 62 1.38 8.88 16.63
N ARG A 63 0.07 9.20 16.63
CA ARG A 63 -0.77 9.10 17.83
C ARG A 63 -0.87 7.66 18.35
N VAL A 64 -1.08 6.69 17.45
CA VAL A 64 -1.12 5.27 17.81
C VAL A 64 0.24 4.84 18.36
N ARG A 65 1.34 5.20 17.69
CA ARG A 65 2.70 4.89 18.15
C ARG A 65 2.98 5.50 19.53
N ALA A 66 2.61 6.75 19.76
CA ALA A 66 2.77 7.42 21.05
C ALA A 66 2.00 6.71 22.17
N THR A 67 0.76 6.29 21.89
CA THR A 67 -0.09 5.57 22.86
C THR A 67 0.47 4.18 23.19
N LEU A 68 0.95 3.45 22.17
CA LEU A 68 1.61 2.16 22.39
C LEU A 68 2.92 2.32 23.17
N ARG A 69 3.63 3.43 22.93
CA ARG A 69 4.88 3.73 23.64
C ARG A 69 4.65 4.05 25.10
N SER A 70 3.65 4.85 25.43
CA SER A 70 3.31 5.15 26.83
C SER A 70 2.90 3.88 27.56
N PHE A 71 2.02 3.08 26.96
CA PHE A 71 1.60 1.79 27.52
C PHE A 71 2.79 0.85 27.79
N ALA A 72 3.73 0.76 26.86
CA ALA A 72 4.92 -0.09 27.02
C ALA A 72 5.91 0.44 28.08
N GLN A 73 5.92 1.74 28.35
CA GLN A 73 6.73 2.34 29.41
C GLN A 73 6.13 2.05 30.80
N ASP A 74 4.81 2.15 30.92
CA ASP A 74 4.09 1.93 32.18
C ASP A 74 4.26 0.48 32.70
N GLU A 75 4.30 -0.50 31.79
CA GLU A 75 4.46 -1.93 32.12
C GLU A 75 5.94 -2.37 32.29
N ASN A 76 6.90 -1.44 32.25
CA ASN A 76 8.35 -1.71 32.31
C ASN A 76 8.84 -2.73 31.25
N LEU A 77 8.06 -2.96 30.20
CA LEU A 77 8.33 -3.88 29.08
C LEU A 77 9.55 -3.45 28.25
N TYR A 78 10.07 -2.25 28.49
CA TYR A 78 11.26 -1.71 27.85
C TYR A 78 12.54 -2.49 28.17
N ALA A 79 12.62 -3.14 29.34
CA ALA A 79 13.76 -3.97 29.72
C ALA A 79 13.94 -5.17 28.76
N ASP A 80 12.83 -5.74 28.27
CA ASP A 80 12.79 -6.91 27.40
C ASP A 80 12.31 -6.59 25.96
N ARG A 81 12.48 -5.34 25.51
CA ARG A 81 12.03 -4.87 24.19
C ARG A 81 12.40 -5.80 23.03
N PHE A 82 13.58 -6.40 23.07
CA PHE A 82 14.06 -7.29 22.01
C PHE A 82 13.29 -8.60 21.98
N ALA A 83 12.93 -9.14 23.16
CA ALA A 83 12.21 -10.41 23.29
C ALA A 83 10.82 -10.36 22.64
N TRP A 84 10.16 -9.19 22.64
CA TRP A 84 8.81 -9.03 22.08
C TRP A 84 8.79 -8.41 20.68
N GLN A 85 9.69 -7.45 20.39
CA GLN A 85 9.73 -6.79 19.08
C GLN A 85 10.33 -7.69 17.99
N ALA A 86 11.34 -8.49 18.31
CA ALA A 86 12.01 -9.33 17.32
C ALA A 86 11.05 -10.40 16.72
N PRO A 87 10.24 -11.13 17.52
CA PRO A 87 9.26 -12.05 16.96
C PRO A 87 8.21 -11.37 16.07
N LEU A 88 7.69 -10.22 16.50
CA LEU A 88 6.68 -9.47 15.73
C LEU A 88 7.24 -8.95 14.41
N ALA A 89 8.46 -8.40 14.42
CA ALA A 89 9.15 -7.98 13.21
C ALA A 89 9.44 -9.15 12.27
N ALA A 90 9.87 -10.30 12.82
CA ALA A 90 10.08 -11.52 12.04
C ALA A 90 8.78 -12.01 11.40
N ILE A 91 7.66 -12.02 12.12
CA ILE A 91 6.34 -12.36 11.59
C ILE A 91 5.94 -11.43 10.46
N ALA A 92 6.09 -10.11 10.64
CA ALA A 92 5.77 -9.14 9.59
C ALA A 92 6.65 -9.31 8.34
N ALA A 93 7.95 -9.58 8.51
CA ALA A 93 8.85 -9.87 7.41
C ALA A 93 8.48 -11.17 6.67
N LEU A 94 8.18 -12.24 7.42
CA LEU A 94 7.74 -13.52 6.86
C LEU A 94 6.42 -13.36 6.08
N LEU A 95 5.46 -12.61 6.61
CA LEU A 95 4.21 -12.28 5.91
C LEU A 95 4.50 -11.55 4.60
N GLY A 96 5.42 -10.57 4.60
CA GLY A 96 5.86 -9.90 3.38
C GLY A 96 6.43 -10.87 2.34
N ILE A 97 7.32 -11.77 2.76
CA ILE A 97 7.91 -12.80 1.87
C ILE A 97 6.83 -13.73 1.31
N ILE A 98 5.91 -14.20 2.15
CA ILE A 98 4.80 -15.07 1.74
C ILE A 98 3.92 -14.36 0.72
N LEU A 99 3.58 -13.08 0.95
CA LEU A 99 2.77 -12.29 0.01
C LEU A 99 3.48 -12.12 -1.34
N VAL A 100 4.78 -11.82 -1.34
CA VAL A 100 5.57 -11.73 -2.58
C VAL A 100 5.62 -13.08 -3.30
N TRP A 101 5.83 -14.18 -2.57
CA TRP A 101 5.86 -15.52 -3.16
C TRP A 101 4.51 -15.92 -3.76
N LEU A 102 3.41 -15.65 -3.06
CA LEU A 102 2.04 -15.84 -3.56
C LEU A 102 1.75 -14.95 -4.77
N ALA A 103 2.28 -13.73 -4.80
CA ALA A 103 2.21 -12.86 -5.96
C ALA A 103 2.88 -13.55 -7.16
N VAL A 104 4.16 -13.91 -7.06
CA VAL A 104 4.90 -14.55 -8.15
C VAL A 104 4.18 -15.82 -8.67
N ARG A 105 3.63 -16.66 -7.78
CA ARG A 105 2.87 -17.85 -8.18
C ARG A 105 1.51 -17.58 -8.80
N SER A 106 0.84 -16.50 -8.39
CA SER A 106 -0.47 -16.12 -8.92
C SER A 106 -0.37 -15.20 -10.14
N PHE A 107 0.84 -15.01 -10.69
CA PHE A 107 1.06 -14.13 -11.82
C PHE A 107 0.20 -14.56 -13.02
N PRO A 108 -0.68 -13.69 -13.54
CA PRO A 108 -1.65 -14.06 -14.56
C PRO A 108 -1.04 -14.34 -15.96
N GLY A 109 0.29 -14.31 -16.09
CA GLY A 109 1.00 -14.62 -17.33
C GLY A 109 0.57 -13.70 -18.50
N LYS A 110 0.35 -14.29 -19.68
CA LYS A 110 -0.19 -13.62 -20.88
C LYS A 110 -1.69 -13.34 -20.70
N GLY A 111 -2.04 -12.38 -19.85
CA GLY A 111 -3.41 -11.93 -19.63
C GLY A 111 -3.75 -10.63 -20.38
N SER A 112 -5.04 -10.33 -20.54
CA SER A 112 -5.48 -9.02 -21.05
C SER A 112 -4.95 -7.88 -20.15
N PRO A 113 -4.53 -6.73 -20.70
CA PRO A 113 -3.96 -5.62 -19.91
C PRO A 113 -4.78 -5.19 -18.68
N PRO A 114 -6.14 -5.16 -18.73
CA PRO A 114 -6.95 -4.83 -17.55
C PRO A 114 -6.81 -5.87 -16.41
N ARG A 115 -6.71 -7.15 -16.73
CA ARG A 115 -6.56 -8.22 -15.72
C ARG A 115 -5.19 -8.13 -15.04
N LEU A 116 -4.15 -7.82 -15.80
CA LEU A 116 -2.81 -7.59 -15.25
C LEU A 116 -2.81 -6.37 -14.33
N ALA A 117 -3.47 -5.28 -14.72
CA ALA A 117 -3.60 -4.08 -13.88
C ALA A 117 -4.31 -4.34 -12.54
N VAL A 118 -5.42 -5.08 -12.54
CA VAL A 118 -6.09 -5.49 -11.30
C VAL A 118 -5.16 -6.34 -10.43
N TRP A 119 -4.43 -7.29 -11.03
CA TRP A 119 -3.48 -8.12 -10.30
C TRP A 119 -2.34 -7.29 -9.68
N ILE A 120 -1.70 -6.39 -10.45
CA ILE A 120 -0.60 -5.53 -9.97
C ILE A 120 -1.07 -4.66 -8.80
N SER A 121 -2.20 -3.96 -8.97
CA SER A 121 -2.74 -3.08 -7.92
C SER A 121 -3.10 -3.86 -6.64
N ARG A 122 -3.62 -5.09 -6.77
CA ARG A 122 -3.90 -5.96 -5.63
C ARG A 122 -2.63 -6.29 -4.84
N GLN A 123 -1.54 -6.66 -5.52
CA GLN A 123 -0.28 -6.94 -4.83
C GLN A 123 0.28 -5.69 -4.16
N ALA A 124 0.21 -4.54 -4.84
CA ALA A 124 0.65 -3.28 -4.25
C ALA A 124 -0.12 -2.95 -2.95
N VAL A 125 -1.45 -3.09 -2.95
CA VAL A 125 -2.28 -2.87 -1.75
C VAL A 125 -1.98 -3.89 -0.65
N LEU A 126 -1.80 -5.18 -0.98
CA LEU A 126 -1.48 -6.20 0.03
C LEU A 126 -0.14 -5.96 0.70
N LEU A 127 0.86 -5.46 -0.03
CA LEU A 127 2.19 -5.15 0.51
C LEU A 127 2.20 -3.96 1.48
N PHE A 128 1.15 -3.13 1.50
CA PHE A 128 1.01 -2.13 2.55
C PHE A 128 0.79 -2.74 3.94
N ILE A 129 0.20 -3.95 4.05
CA ILE A 129 -0.07 -4.59 5.34
C ILE A 129 1.23 -4.82 6.14
N PRO A 130 2.22 -5.58 5.63
CA PRO A 130 3.48 -5.77 6.35
C PRO A 130 4.25 -4.45 6.51
N LEU A 131 4.13 -3.51 5.56
CA LEU A 131 4.75 -2.19 5.67
C LEU A 131 4.21 -1.40 6.88
N PHE A 132 2.89 -1.31 7.02
CA PHE A 132 2.25 -0.63 8.16
C PHE A 132 2.48 -1.37 9.47
N ALA A 133 2.44 -2.71 9.47
CA ALA A 133 2.76 -3.50 10.65
C ALA A 133 4.18 -3.19 11.15
N MET A 134 5.17 -3.19 10.25
CA MET A 134 6.55 -2.83 10.58
C MET A 134 6.67 -1.39 11.09
N ARG A 135 5.93 -0.44 10.52
CA ARG A 135 5.93 0.96 10.99
C ARG A 135 5.34 1.13 12.39
N ILE A 136 4.33 0.36 12.75
CA ILE A 136 3.70 0.41 14.06
C ILE A 136 4.58 -0.30 15.11
N ILE A 137 5.14 -1.47 14.75
CA ILE A 137 5.96 -2.31 15.65
C ILE A 137 7.37 -1.72 15.86
N SER A 138 7.94 -1.04 14.86
CA SER A 138 9.27 -0.41 14.99
C SER A 138 9.22 0.77 15.96
N LEU A 139 9.41 0.48 17.24
CA LEU A 139 9.52 1.47 18.31
C LEU A 139 10.97 1.90 18.59
N HIS A 140 11.99 1.18 18.09
CA HIS A 140 13.39 1.66 18.05
C HIS A 140 14.41 0.74 17.35
N ALA A 141 14.20 -0.57 17.26
CA ALA A 141 15.27 -1.50 16.82
C ALA A 141 15.44 -1.59 15.28
N VAL A 142 14.35 -1.44 14.51
CA VAL A 142 14.44 -1.37 13.03
C VAL A 142 14.75 0.06 12.58
N ASP A 143 14.65 1.06 13.47
CA ASP A 143 14.98 2.44 13.16
C ASP A 143 16.44 2.57 12.68
N SER A 144 17.40 1.79 13.19
CA SER A 144 18.78 1.92 12.70
C SER A 144 18.96 1.45 11.25
N LEU A 145 18.15 0.50 10.77
CA LEU A 145 18.20 -0.01 9.38
C LEU A 145 17.27 0.79 8.44
N LEU A 146 16.20 1.39 8.99
CA LEU A 146 15.24 2.23 8.27
C LEU A 146 15.64 3.72 8.25
N TYR A 147 16.49 4.18 9.17
CA TYR A 147 16.88 5.60 9.35
C TYR A 147 18.38 5.84 9.14
N SER A 148 19.19 4.82 8.85
CA SER A 148 20.55 5.00 8.35
C SER A 148 20.52 5.45 6.89
N GLY A 149 20.32 6.75 6.66
CA GLY A 149 20.39 7.38 5.33
C GLY A 149 19.49 8.60 5.16
N PRO A 150 19.77 9.47 4.18
CA PRO A 150 18.99 10.69 3.93
C PRO A 150 17.55 10.41 3.45
N VAL A 151 17.26 9.20 2.94
CA VAL A 151 15.94 8.75 2.51
C VAL A 151 15.59 7.47 3.26
N ARG A 152 14.54 7.50 4.09
CA ARG A 152 14.11 6.31 4.83
C ARG A 152 13.48 5.32 3.86
N LEU A 153 13.96 4.07 3.84
CA LEU A 153 13.50 3.02 2.92
C LEU A 153 11.97 2.85 2.94
N ASN A 154 11.35 3.02 4.11
CA ASN A 154 9.90 2.98 4.26
C ASN A 154 9.16 4.02 3.40
N TRP A 155 9.67 5.25 3.29
CA TRP A 155 9.08 6.27 2.40
C TRP A 155 9.20 5.87 0.92
N LEU A 156 10.32 5.28 0.54
CA LEU A 156 10.54 4.80 -0.83
C LEU A 156 9.58 3.65 -1.16
N LEU A 157 9.40 2.70 -0.24
CA LEU A 157 8.45 1.60 -0.39
C LEU A 157 7.01 2.11 -0.47
N GLU A 158 6.60 3.01 0.43
CA GLU A 158 5.28 3.65 0.42
C GLU A 158 5.00 4.37 -0.90
N ALA A 159 5.95 5.19 -1.37
CA ALA A 159 5.84 5.88 -2.65
C ALA A 159 5.80 4.90 -3.83
N GLY A 160 6.65 3.88 -3.83
CA GLY A 160 6.72 2.85 -4.86
C GLY A 160 5.42 2.03 -4.97
N LEU A 161 4.85 1.60 -3.84
CA LEU A 161 3.58 0.88 -3.81
C LEU A 161 2.41 1.76 -4.28
N THR A 162 2.38 3.02 -3.84
CA THR A 162 1.38 4.01 -4.26
C THR A 162 1.46 4.24 -5.77
N LEU A 163 2.65 4.50 -6.28
CA LEU A 163 2.90 4.71 -7.71
C LEU A 163 2.53 3.48 -8.52
N THR A 164 2.86 2.29 -8.04
CA THR A 164 2.50 1.02 -8.69
C THR A 164 0.98 0.85 -8.79
N ALA A 165 0.25 1.13 -7.71
CA ALA A 165 -1.21 1.09 -7.72
C ALA A 165 -1.82 2.14 -8.66
N LEU A 166 -1.28 3.36 -8.67
CA LEU A 166 -1.69 4.45 -9.56
C LEU A 166 -1.48 4.08 -11.04
N LEU A 167 -0.29 3.60 -11.39
CA LEU A 167 0.04 3.19 -12.75
C LEU A 167 -0.83 2.02 -13.20
N ALA A 168 -1.08 1.06 -12.32
CA ALA A 168 -1.99 -0.04 -12.58
C ALA A 168 -3.43 0.46 -12.85
N ALA A 169 -3.96 1.36 -12.03
CA ALA A 169 -5.28 1.95 -12.26
C ALA A 169 -5.34 2.72 -13.59
N ALA A 170 -4.29 3.48 -13.92
CA ALA A 170 -4.19 4.20 -15.20
C ALA A 170 -4.10 3.23 -16.39
N MET A 171 -3.33 2.13 -16.27
CA MET A 171 -3.25 1.07 -17.28
C MET A 171 -4.60 0.39 -17.48
N TYR A 172 -5.36 0.13 -16.41
CA TYR A 172 -6.72 -0.40 -16.50
C TYR A 172 -7.60 0.54 -17.32
N VAL A 173 -7.67 1.81 -16.94
CA VAL A 173 -8.47 2.85 -17.62
C VAL A 173 -8.11 2.97 -19.11
N ARG A 174 -6.82 2.95 -19.45
CA ARG A 174 -6.36 3.01 -20.86
C ARG A 174 -6.67 1.72 -21.62
N GLY A 175 -6.51 0.57 -20.97
CA GLY A 175 -6.76 -0.75 -21.56
C GLY A 175 -8.24 -0.99 -21.89
N LEU A 176 -9.16 -0.27 -21.24
CA LEU A 176 -10.59 -0.32 -21.57
C LEU A 176 -10.95 0.39 -22.88
N GLY A 177 -10.13 1.34 -23.35
CA GLY A 177 -10.41 2.12 -24.56
C GLY A 177 -9.96 1.48 -25.87
N LYS A 178 -9.22 0.36 -25.82
CA LYS A 178 -8.79 -0.33 -27.04
C LYS A 178 -9.92 -1.22 -27.55
N PRO A 179 -10.40 -1.05 -28.79
CA PRO A 179 -11.39 -1.96 -29.36
C PRO A 179 -10.82 -3.37 -29.36
N ARG A 180 -11.59 -4.34 -28.85
CA ARG A 180 -11.32 -5.76 -29.05
C ARG A 180 -11.49 -6.02 -30.54
N PHE A 181 -10.41 -5.89 -31.32
CA PHE A 181 -10.39 -6.54 -32.62
C PHE A 181 -10.64 -8.01 -32.36
N ARG A 182 -11.74 -8.44 -32.95
CA ARG A 182 -12.46 -9.67 -32.71
C ARG A 182 -11.61 -10.81 -33.25
N ASP A 183 -10.97 -11.57 -32.36
CA ASP A 183 -10.54 -12.94 -32.63
C ASP A 183 -11.82 -13.76 -32.89
N ARG A 184 -12.28 -13.73 -34.14
CA ARG A 184 -13.16 -14.72 -34.74
C ARG A 184 -12.55 -15.07 -36.09
N GLU A 185 -11.57 -15.95 -36.06
CA GLU A 185 -11.25 -16.86 -37.15
C GLU A 185 -11.25 -18.27 -36.57
#